data_AF-A0AAV6CDZ5-F1
#
_entry.id   AF-A0AAV6CDZ5-F1
#
_cell.length_a   1.000
_cell.length_b   1.000
_cell.length_c   1.000
_cell.angle_alpha   90.00
_cell.angle_beta   90.00
_cell.angle_gamma   90.00
#
_symmetry.space_group_name_H-M   'P 1'
#
loop_
_entity.id
_entity.type
_entity.pdbx_description
1 polymer ?
#
loop_
_entity_poly.entity_id
_entity_poly.type
_entity_poly.pdbx_seq_one_letter_code
_entity_poly.pdbx_strand_id
1 'polypeptide(L)'
;MRSLILAALCGTALLVGCGKKGEEAEPTASADPGAAAPVPKKTSPKVATQLSTVDQKLEKNEYDAAVAALMQAKTAAQTEADELAYRQQLYETQQKLLEKAETDPKARETYQALGRVVTGR
;
A
#
# COMPACT_ATOMS: atom_id res chain seq x y z
N MET A 1 -30.67 19.49 -23.63
CA MET A 1 -31.46 20.72 -23.36
C MET A 1 -32.02 20.63 -21.94
N ARG A 2 -31.88 21.73 -21.18
CA ARG A 2 -32.51 22.04 -19.87
C ARG A 2 -32.01 21.21 -18.67
N SER A 3 -31.65 21.73 -17.51
CA SER A 3 -31.44 23.08 -16.94
C SER A 3 -30.76 22.83 -15.58
N LEU A 4 -29.63 23.45 -15.25
CA LEU A 4 -29.49 24.54 -14.26
C LEU A 4 -30.13 24.28 -12.89
N ILE A 5 -29.31 24.00 -11.86
CA ILE A 5 -29.45 24.61 -10.52
C ILE A 5 -28.05 24.98 -9.99
N LEU A 6 -27.92 26.27 -9.75
CA LEU A 6 -26.85 27.04 -9.15
C LEU A 6 -27.30 27.34 -7.71
N ALA A 7 -26.52 27.04 -6.68
CA ALA A 7 -26.71 27.65 -5.36
C ALA A 7 -25.44 27.49 -4.50
N ALA A 8 -25.07 28.62 -3.93
CA ALA A 8 -23.81 28.93 -3.30
C ALA A 8 -23.86 28.84 -1.76
N LEU A 9 -22.76 29.30 -1.17
CA LEU A 9 -22.59 29.92 0.16
C LEU A 9 -22.09 29.07 1.34
N CYS A 10 -20.91 29.51 1.79
CA CYS A 10 -20.56 29.88 3.17
C CYS A 10 -20.45 28.82 4.26
N GLY A 11 -19.30 28.81 4.93
CA GLY A 11 -19.18 28.20 6.24
C GLY A 11 -17.77 28.12 6.81
N THR A 12 -17.03 29.24 6.90
CA THR A 12 -15.91 29.38 7.83
C THR A 12 -16.39 29.16 9.26
N ALA A 13 -15.87 28.14 9.94
CA ALA A 13 -15.92 28.04 11.40
C ALA A 13 -14.50 27.82 11.94
N LEU A 14 -13.95 28.93 12.43
CA LEU A 14 -12.77 29.03 13.27
C LEU A 14 -12.98 28.15 14.52
N LEU A 15 -12.16 27.14 14.72
CA LEU A 15 -11.99 26.52 16.04
C LEU A 15 -10.74 27.08 16.71
N VAL A 16 -11.05 27.94 17.67
CA VAL A 16 -10.25 28.46 18.79
C VAL A 16 -9.27 27.41 19.33
N GLY A 17 -7.98 27.67 19.17
CA GLY A 17 -6.89 26.97 19.86
C GLY A 17 -6.17 27.93 20.81
N CYS A 18 -6.69 28.09 22.02
CA CYS A 18 -6.03 28.82 23.11
C CYS A 18 -5.81 27.83 24.25
N GLY A 19 -4.56 27.41 24.42
CA GLY A 19 -4.20 26.35 25.38
C GLY A 19 -2.71 26.26 25.64
N LYS A 20 -2.21 27.20 26.44
CA LYS A 20 -1.23 26.95 27.52
C LYS A 20 0.26 26.77 27.17
N LYS A 21 0.96 27.91 27.20
CA LYS A 21 2.13 28.22 28.06
C LYS A 21 2.89 27.02 28.67
N GLY A 22 4.17 26.87 28.29
CA GLY A 22 5.16 26.15 29.09
C GLY A 22 6.43 25.77 28.32
N GLU A 23 7.57 26.20 28.87
CA GLU A 23 8.94 25.71 28.69
C GLU A 23 9.75 26.08 27.43
N GLU A 24 10.67 27.04 27.64
CA GLU A 24 12.02 26.99 27.08
C GLU A 24 12.68 25.64 27.40
N ALA A 25 13.15 24.96 26.37
CA ALA A 25 14.23 23.98 26.49
C ALA A 25 15.19 24.19 25.32
N GLU A 26 16.45 24.30 25.70
CA GLU A 26 17.63 24.65 24.92
C GLU A 26 17.77 23.81 23.63
N PRO A 27 18.32 24.36 22.53
CA PRO A 27 18.76 23.54 21.41
C PRO A 27 20.00 22.78 21.84
N THR A 28 19.81 21.62 22.45
CA THR A 28 20.87 20.61 22.58
C THR A 28 21.16 20.09 21.18
N ALA A 29 22.19 20.69 20.58
CA ALA A 29 22.94 20.12 19.48
C ALA A 29 23.54 18.78 19.94
N SER A 30 22.77 17.70 19.84
CA SER A 30 23.31 16.36 19.71
C SER A 30 23.35 16.04 18.22
N ALA A 31 24.44 16.48 17.58
CA ALA A 31 24.88 15.87 16.35
C ALA A 31 25.38 14.46 16.70
N ASP A 32 24.51 13.47 16.56
CA ASP A 32 24.88 12.07 16.45
C ASP A 32 24.96 11.75 14.95
N PRO A 33 26.14 11.81 14.31
CA PRO A 33 26.31 11.35 12.94
C PRO A 33 26.53 9.83 12.97
N GLY A 34 25.48 9.08 13.29
CA GLY A 34 25.61 7.63 13.51
C GLY A 34 24.45 6.77 13.05
N ALA A 35 23.31 7.34 12.66
CA ALA A 35 22.25 6.55 12.01
C ALA A 35 22.60 6.38 10.53
N ALA A 36 23.48 5.42 10.23
CA ALA A 36 23.62 4.90 8.88
C ALA A 36 22.22 4.49 8.39
N ALA A 37 21.64 5.32 7.52
CA ALA A 37 20.40 5.00 6.84
C ALA A 37 20.55 3.58 6.26
N PRO A 38 19.62 2.65 6.53
CA PRO A 38 19.72 1.30 6.01
C PRO A 38 19.84 1.41 4.50
N VAL A 39 21.01 1.05 3.99
CA VAL A 39 21.26 0.95 2.55
C VAL A 39 20.14 0.07 2.02
N PRO A 40 19.32 0.51 1.03
CA PRO A 40 18.20 -0.28 0.55
C PRO A 40 18.77 -1.61 0.07
N LYS A 41 18.57 -2.66 0.88
CA LYS A 41 18.98 -4.02 0.55
C LYS A 41 18.25 -4.32 -0.76
N LYS A 42 19.02 -4.51 -1.83
CA LYS A 42 18.48 -4.66 -3.18
C LYS A 42 17.64 -5.94 -3.20
N THR A 43 16.37 -5.83 -3.57
CA THR A 43 15.47 -6.98 -3.77
C THR A 43 16.11 -7.96 -4.75
N SER A 44 15.99 -9.24 -4.45
CA SER A 44 16.52 -10.30 -5.30
C SER A 44 15.87 -10.26 -6.69
N PRO A 45 16.63 -10.54 -7.77
CA PRO A 45 16.09 -10.54 -9.14
C PRO A 45 14.90 -11.49 -9.31
N LYS A 46 14.92 -12.63 -8.59
CA LYS A 46 13.85 -13.63 -8.62
C LYS A 46 12.55 -13.06 -8.05
N VAL A 47 12.59 -12.41 -6.91
CA VAL A 47 11.40 -11.76 -6.32
C VAL A 47 10.93 -10.63 -7.22
N ALA A 48 11.83 -9.74 -7.67
CA ALA A 48 11.46 -8.64 -8.56
C ALA A 48 10.75 -9.11 -9.85
N THR A 49 11.22 -10.20 -10.47
CA THR A 49 10.58 -10.80 -11.66
C THR A 49 9.17 -11.32 -11.35
N GLN A 50 8.99 -11.97 -10.20
CA GLN A 50 7.69 -12.48 -9.78
C GLN A 50 6.71 -11.34 -9.47
N LEU A 51 7.16 -10.30 -8.76
CA LEU A 51 6.32 -9.13 -8.46
C LEU A 51 5.90 -8.39 -9.75
N SER A 52 6.81 -8.21 -10.71
CA SER A 52 6.45 -7.63 -12.02
C SER A 52 5.44 -8.50 -12.78
N THR A 53 5.53 -9.83 -12.64
CA THR A 53 4.55 -10.75 -13.23
C THR A 53 3.17 -10.58 -12.60
N VAL A 54 3.08 -10.32 -11.29
CA VAL A 54 1.80 -10.03 -10.62
C VAL A 54 1.08 -8.87 -11.29
N ASP A 55 1.78 -7.75 -11.52
CA ASP A 55 1.18 -6.56 -12.14
C ASP A 55 0.68 -6.84 -13.56
N GLN A 56 1.48 -7.50 -14.39
CA GLN A 56 1.07 -7.87 -15.75
C GLN A 56 -0.17 -8.78 -15.76
N LYS A 57 -0.30 -9.66 -14.77
CA LYS A 57 -1.45 -10.56 -14.64
C LYS A 57 -2.70 -9.84 -14.17
N LEU A 58 -2.57 -8.89 -13.23
CA LEU A 58 -3.67 -8.04 -12.79
C LEU A 58 -4.20 -7.17 -13.95
N GLU A 59 -3.33 -6.60 -14.78
CA GLU A 59 -3.72 -5.82 -15.96
C GLU A 59 -4.49 -6.65 -16.99
N LYS A 60 -4.19 -7.94 -17.09
CA LYS A 60 -4.87 -8.89 -17.98
C LYS A 60 -6.12 -9.52 -17.36
N ASN A 61 -6.51 -9.11 -16.15
CA ASN A 61 -7.59 -9.71 -15.36
C ASN A 61 -7.37 -11.22 -15.09
N GLU A 62 -6.12 -11.68 -15.12
CA GLU A 62 -5.72 -13.04 -14.80
C GLU A 62 -5.46 -13.17 -13.29
N TYR A 63 -6.48 -12.90 -12.47
CA TYR A 63 -6.33 -12.73 -11.01
C TYR A 63 -5.76 -13.96 -10.29
N ASP A 64 -6.19 -15.17 -10.66
CA ASP A 64 -5.67 -16.41 -10.06
C ASP A 64 -4.16 -16.58 -10.32
N ALA A 65 -3.73 -16.24 -11.55
CA ALA A 65 -2.33 -16.29 -11.94
C ALA A 65 -1.52 -15.20 -11.23
N ALA A 66 -2.10 -14.02 -11.00
CA ALA A 66 -1.49 -12.96 -10.20
C ALA A 66 -1.25 -13.43 -8.76
N VAL A 67 -2.24 -14.07 -8.12
CA VAL A 67 -2.10 -14.64 -6.78
C VAL A 67 -1.05 -15.75 -6.76
N ALA A 68 -1.02 -16.63 -7.76
CA ALA A 68 0.01 -17.66 -7.86
C ALA A 68 1.44 -17.09 -7.94
N ALA A 69 1.66 -16.06 -8.77
CA ALA A 69 2.95 -15.36 -8.85
C ALA A 69 3.32 -14.68 -7.53
N LEU A 70 2.34 -14.09 -6.84
CA LEU A 70 2.53 -13.47 -5.52
C LEU A 70 2.97 -14.53 -4.47
N MET A 71 2.37 -15.72 -4.48
CA MET A 71 2.77 -16.82 -3.61
C MET A 71 4.16 -17.39 -3.95
N GLN A 72 4.54 -17.39 -5.23
CA GLN A 72 5.90 -17.72 -5.64
C GLN A 72 6.90 -16.68 -5.14
N ALA A 73 6.56 -15.38 -5.19
CA ALA A 73 7.38 -14.31 -4.63
C ALA A 73 7.55 -14.48 -3.11
N LYS A 74 6.47 -14.80 -2.37
CA LYS A 74 6.53 -15.12 -0.93
C LYS A 74 7.52 -16.24 -0.62
N THR A 75 7.47 -17.31 -1.41
CA THR A 75 8.34 -18.49 -1.23
C THR A 75 9.79 -18.19 -1.61
N ALA A 76 10.01 -17.28 -2.56
CA ALA A 76 11.33 -16.87 -3.02
C ALA A 76 11.97 -15.79 -2.13
N ALA A 77 11.19 -15.12 -1.26
CA ALA A 77 11.70 -14.11 -0.36
C ALA A 77 12.57 -14.76 0.74
N GLN A 78 13.86 -14.43 0.74
CA GLN A 78 14.84 -14.97 1.69
C GLN A 78 15.51 -13.89 2.54
N THR A 79 15.30 -12.62 2.18
CA THR A 79 15.88 -11.47 2.87
C THR A 79 14.77 -10.52 3.33
N GLU A 80 15.06 -9.70 4.34
CA GLU A 80 14.12 -8.68 4.84
C GLU A 80 13.66 -7.71 3.74
N ALA A 81 14.55 -7.40 2.77
CA ALA A 81 14.18 -6.57 1.62
C ALA A 81 13.22 -7.27 0.67
N ASP A 82 13.40 -8.57 0.44
CA ASP A 82 12.46 -9.35 -0.35
C ASP A 82 11.10 -9.43 0.35
N GLU A 83 11.08 -9.65 1.66
CA GLU A 83 9.86 -9.68 2.46
C GLU A 83 9.14 -8.33 2.47
N LEU A 84 9.89 -7.22 2.56
CA LEU A 84 9.32 -5.88 2.47
C LEU A 84 8.69 -5.64 1.10
N ALA A 85 9.42 -5.96 0.02
CA ALA A 85 8.91 -5.84 -1.35
C ALA A 85 7.67 -6.71 -1.58
N TYR A 86 7.68 -7.95 -1.10
CA TYR A 86 6.53 -8.84 -1.14
C TYR A 86 5.32 -8.26 -0.39
N ARG A 87 5.50 -7.75 0.83
CA ARG A 87 4.41 -7.16 1.62
C ARG A 87 3.81 -5.93 0.94
N GLN A 88 4.66 -5.09 0.35
CA GLN A 88 4.21 -3.94 -0.41
C GLN A 88 3.37 -4.37 -1.62
N GLN A 89 3.88 -5.30 -2.42
CA GLN A 89 3.12 -5.83 -3.56
C GLN A 89 1.81 -6.50 -3.14
N LEU A 90 1.82 -7.22 -2.00
CA LEU A 90 0.61 -7.85 -1.47
C LEU A 90 -0.48 -6.82 -1.17
N TYR A 91 -0.12 -5.72 -0.51
CA TYR A 91 -1.05 -4.62 -0.24
C TYR A 91 -1.57 -3.99 -1.54
N GLU A 92 -0.69 -3.70 -2.49
CA GLU A 92 -1.07 -3.12 -3.79
C GLU A 92 -1.99 -4.06 -4.59
N THR A 93 -1.70 -5.37 -4.59
CA THR A 93 -2.55 -6.40 -5.21
C THR A 93 -3.93 -6.41 -4.57
N GLN A 94 -4.01 -6.34 -3.24
CA GLN A 94 -5.29 -6.28 -2.52
C GLN A 94 -6.09 -5.03 -2.89
N GLN A 95 -5.46 -3.86 -2.98
CA GLN A 95 -6.13 -2.62 -3.40
C GLN A 95 -6.66 -2.72 -4.83
N LYS A 96 -5.83 -3.19 -5.78
CA LYS A 96 -6.23 -3.38 -7.18
C LYS A 96 -7.38 -4.38 -7.30
N LEU A 97 -7.33 -5.51 -6.59
CA LEU A 97 -8.41 -6.49 -6.60
C LEU A 97 -9.69 -5.94 -5.98
N LEU A 98 -9.59 -5.14 -4.92
CA LEU A 98 -10.75 -4.50 -4.29
C LEU A 98 -11.41 -3.47 -5.22
N GLU A 99 -10.63 -2.64 -5.90
CA GLU A 99 -11.12 -1.70 -6.90
C GLU A 99 -11.82 -2.46 -8.06
N LYS A 100 -11.17 -3.50 -8.60
CA LYS A 100 -11.77 -4.32 -9.66
C LYS A 100 -13.00 -5.09 -9.18
N ALA A 101 -13.08 -5.47 -7.91
CA ALA A 101 -14.20 -6.19 -7.33
C ALA A 101 -15.52 -5.40 -7.35
N GLU A 102 -15.48 -4.09 -7.59
CA GLU A 102 -16.70 -3.28 -7.81
C GLU A 102 -17.41 -3.66 -9.11
N THR A 103 -16.65 -4.06 -10.13
CA THR A 103 -17.16 -4.32 -11.49
C THR A 103 -16.95 -5.76 -11.96
N ASP A 104 -16.03 -6.50 -11.35
CA ASP A 104 -15.66 -7.86 -11.73
C ASP A 104 -15.87 -8.84 -10.55
N PRO A 105 -16.85 -9.76 -10.66
CA PRO A 105 -17.10 -10.77 -9.64
C PRO A 105 -15.88 -11.67 -9.36
N LYS A 106 -15.06 -11.97 -10.38
CA LYS A 106 -13.89 -12.82 -10.23
C LYS A 106 -12.80 -12.12 -9.40
N ALA A 107 -12.63 -10.81 -9.59
CA ALA A 107 -11.75 -10.01 -8.75
C ALA A 107 -12.19 -10.03 -7.27
N ARG A 108 -13.51 -9.95 -7.03
CA ARG A 108 -14.09 -10.03 -5.68
C ARG A 108 -13.83 -11.37 -5.01
N GLU A 109 -14.06 -12.47 -5.72
CA GLU A 109 -13.78 -13.82 -5.23
C GLU A 109 -12.29 -14.00 -4.93
N THR A 110 -11.43 -13.52 -5.83
CA THR A 110 -9.98 -13.60 -5.66
C THR A 110 -9.51 -12.76 -4.46
N TYR A 111 -10.05 -11.56 -4.27
CA TYR A 111 -9.76 -10.71 -3.12
C TYR A 111 -10.10 -11.43 -1.80
N GLN A 112 -11.29 -12.03 -1.71
CA GLN A 112 -11.71 -12.78 -0.53
C GLN A 112 -10.81 -14.00 -0.29
N ALA A 113 -10.49 -14.77 -1.34
CA ALA A 113 -9.60 -15.92 -1.24
C ALA A 113 -8.20 -15.52 -0.77
N LEU A 114 -7.63 -14.45 -1.34
CA LEU A 114 -6.34 -13.90 -0.94
C LEU A 114 -6.36 -13.45 0.53
N GLY A 115 -7.43 -12.79 0.97
CA GLY A 115 -7.60 -12.40 2.38
C GLY A 115 -7.54 -13.59 3.34
N ARG A 116 -8.19 -14.71 3.02
CA ARG A 116 -8.14 -15.94 3.82
C ARG A 116 -6.73 -16.54 3.87
N VAL A 117 -6.04 -16.58 2.74
CA VAL A 117 -4.66 -17.10 2.64
C VAL A 117 -3.69 -16.27 3.48
N VAL A 118 -3.86 -14.95 3.51
CA VAL A 118 -2.97 -14.03 4.25
C VAL A 118 -3.26 -14.04 5.75
N THR A 119 -4.53 -14.04 6.13
CA THR A 119 -4.95 -13.92 7.54
C THR A 119 -5.10 -15.26 8.26
N GLY A 120 -5.14 -16.37 7.51
CA GLY A 120 -5.28 -17.73 8.05
C GLY A 120 -6.65 -18.02 8.67
N ARG A 121 -7.69 -17.28 8.27
CA ARG A 121 -9.06 -17.39 8.79
C ARG A 121 -10.05 -17.74 7.69
#